data_AF-A0A7C5YBS7-F1
#
_entry.id   AF-A0A7C5YBS7-F1
#
_cell.length_a   1.000
_cell.length_b   1.000
_cell.length_c   1.000
_cell.angle_alpha   90.00
_cell.angle_beta   90.00
_cell.angle_gamma   90.00
#
_symmetry.space_group_name_H-M   'P 1'
#
loop_
_entity.id
_entity.type
_entity.pdbx_description
1 polymer ?
#
loop_
_entity_poly.entity_id
_entity_poly.type
_entity_poly.pdbx_seq_one_letter_code
_entity_poly.pdbx_strand_id
1 'polypeptide(L)'
;MKRRKTIQNKIDDKILKQSVDYAKKQPRLAFYSPVATAVFNYRKNVIPRYSISEELADIVEKALKDRYPSLVNKVKKLMKSGNKRAKRALSTVDEQARAADGQVE
;
A
#
# COMPACT_ATOMS: atom_id res chain seq x y z
N MET A 1 30.63 13.86 17.06
CA MET A 1 29.50 13.02 16.59
C MET A 1 28.22 13.86 16.59
N LYS A 2 27.79 14.40 15.44
CA LYS A 2 26.62 15.32 15.37
C LYS A 2 25.33 14.53 15.62
N ARG A 3 24.66 14.77 16.76
CA ARG A 3 23.30 14.29 17.03
C ARG A 3 22.39 14.81 15.92
N ARG A 4 21.89 13.92 15.05
CA ARG A 4 20.90 14.28 14.02
C ARG A 4 19.64 14.75 14.75
N LYS A 5 19.36 16.06 14.63
CA LYS A 5 18.15 16.71 15.11
C LYS A 5 16.97 15.98 14.44
N THR A 6 16.19 15.23 15.20
CA THR A 6 14.98 14.58 14.72
C THR A 6 13.99 15.68 14.37
N ILE A 7 13.97 16.09 13.11
CA ILE A 7 12.92 16.97 12.60
C ILE A 7 11.65 16.13 12.72
N GLN A 8 10.80 16.42 13.71
CA GLN A 8 9.42 15.94 13.73
C GLN A 8 8.69 16.63 12.59
N ASN A 9 8.95 16.17 11.36
CA ASN A 9 8.21 16.57 10.18
C ASN A 9 6.79 16.04 10.38
N LYS A 10 5.90 16.94 10.77
CA LYS A 10 4.47 16.69 10.78
C LYS A 10 4.09 16.14 9.40
N ILE A 11 3.52 14.94 9.37
CA ILE A 11 3.14 14.29 8.11
C ILE A 11 2.05 15.14 7.44
N ASP A 12 2.31 15.61 6.24
CA ASP A 12 1.35 16.34 5.42
C ASP A 12 0.31 15.35 4.84
N ASP A 13 -0.94 15.49 5.27
CA ASP A 13 -2.01 14.57 4.89
C ASP A 13 -2.45 14.75 3.42
N LYS A 14 -2.24 15.93 2.81
CA LYS A 14 -2.56 16.17 1.40
C LYS A 14 -1.56 15.43 0.50
N ILE A 15 -0.27 15.59 0.78
CA ILE A 15 0.80 14.88 0.06
C ILE A 15 0.64 13.37 0.26
N LEU A 16 0.37 12.94 1.50
CA LEU A 16 0.15 11.53 1.82
C LEU A 16 -0.98 10.91 1.01
N LYS A 17 -2.12 11.61 0.88
CA LYS A 17 -3.26 11.13 0.09
C LYS A 17 -2.89 10.99 -1.39
N GLN A 18 -2.20 11.99 -1.95
CA GLN A 18 -1.71 11.92 -3.34
C GLN A 18 -0.76 10.74 -3.56
N SER A 19 0.17 10.49 -2.62
CA SER A 19 1.06 9.34 -2.67
C SER A 19 0.30 8.01 -2.63
N VAL A 20 -0.72 7.90 -1.78
CA VAL A 20 -1.58 6.70 -1.72
C VAL A 20 -2.35 6.49 -3.02
N ASP A 21 -2.90 7.55 -3.61
CA ASP A 21 -3.66 7.43 -4.86
C ASP A 21 -2.76 7.09 -6.05
N TYR A 22 -1.53 7.60 -6.08
CA TYR A 22 -0.52 7.17 -7.05
C TYR A 22 -0.15 5.70 -6.86
N ALA A 23 0.12 5.26 -5.63
CA ALA A 23 0.49 3.88 -5.33
C ALA A 23 -0.61 2.87 -5.70
N LYS A 24 -1.90 3.24 -5.61
CA LYS A 24 -3.00 2.40 -6.09
C LYS A 24 -2.96 2.18 -7.61
N LYS A 25 -2.53 3.19 -8.38
CA LYS A 25 -2.42 3.11 -9.84
C LYS A 25 -1.15 2.37 -10.26
N GLN A 26 -0.04 2.65 -9.60
CA GLN A 26 1.27 2.10 -9.92
C GLN A 26 1.98 1.63 -8.64
N PRO A 27 1.71 0.40 -8.17
CA PRO A 27 2.30 -0.12 -6.94
C PRO A 27 3.74 -0.60 -7.11
N ARG A 28 4.19 -0.81 -8.36
CA ARG A 28 5.51 -1.38 -8.66
C ARG A 28 6.58 -0.30 -8.61
N LEU A 29 7.56 -0.50 -7.74
CA LEU A 29 8.78 0.30 -7.67
C LEU A 29 9.93 -0.45 -8.35
N ALA A 30 10.65 0.20 -9.26
CA ALA A 30 11.87 -0.35 -9.82
C ALA A 30 13.00 -0.24 -8.78
N PHE A 31 13.70 -1.35 -8.52
CA PHE A 31 14.80 -1.41 -7.56
C PHE A 31 16.08 -1.83 -8.28
N TYR A 32 17.12 -0.99 -8.19
CA TYR A 32 18.42 -1.28 -8.78
C TYR A 32 19.46 -1.56 -7.69
N SER A 33 19.83 -2.84 -7.56
CA SER A 33 20.93 -3.27 -6.69
C SER A 33 21.54 -4.55 -7.24
N PRO A 34 22.78 -4.53 -7.74
CA PRO A 34 23.44 -5.73 -8.26
C PRO A 34 23.50 -6.88 -7.23
N VAL A 35 23.77 -6.55 -5.96
CA VAL A 35 23.86 -7.54 -4.88
C VAL A 35 22.50 -8.20 -4.63
N ALA A 36 21.43 -7.41 -4.49
CA ALA A 36 20.11 -7.96 -4.27
C ALA A 36 19.64 -8.80 -5.47
N THR A 37 19.94 -8.35 -6.69
CA THR A 37 19.67 -9.10 -7.92
C THR A 37 20.35 -10.46 -7.90
N ALA A 38 21.63 -10.53 -7.51
CA ALA A 38 22.34 -11.80 -7.41
C ALA A 38 21.69 -12.74 -6.39
N VAL A 39 21.42 -12.24 -5.17
CA VAL A 39 20.80 -13.02 -4.09
C VAL A 39 19.42 -13.54 -4.48
N PHE A 40 18.55 -12.69 -5.00
CA PHE A 40 17.18 -13.09 -5.35
C PHE A 40 17.13 -14.04 -6.54
N ASN A 41 18.01 -13.88 -7.53
CA ASN A 41 18.09 -14.84 -8.64
C ASN A 41 18.64 -16.19 -8.19
N TYR A 42 19.63 -16.21 -7.29
CA TYR A 42 20.08 -17.47 -6.68
C TYR A 42 18.90 -18.19 -5.99
N ARG A 43 18.16 -17.48 -5.13
CA ARG A 43 17.01 -18.06 -4.43
C ARG A 43 15.92 -18.55 -5.38
N LYS A 44 15.64 -17.80 -6.44
CA LYS A 44 14.70 -18.21 -7.49
C LYS A 44 15.08 -19.53 -8.14
N ASN A 45 16.37 -19.77 -8.33
CA ASN A 45 16.85 -21.00 -8.97
C ASN A 45 16.83 -22.21 -8.04
N VAL A 46 16.93 -22.00 -6.73
CA VAL A 46 17.03 -23.08 -5.73
C VAL A 46 15.67 -23.42 -5.08
N ILE A 47 14.74 -22.47 -5.01
CA ILE A 47 13.44 -22.64 -4.35
C ILE A 47 12.32 -22.78 -5.40
N PRO A 48 11.59 -23.91 -5.45
CA PRO A 48 10.44 -24.06 -6.33
C PRO A 48 9.36 -23.02 -6.05
N ARG A 49 8.71 -22.52 -7.11
CA ARG A 49 7.61 -21.53 -7.04
C ARG A 49 8.00 -20.21 -6.33
N TYR A 50 9.27 -19.86 -6.32
CA TYR A 50 9.77 -18.65 -5.68
C TYR A 50 9.36 -17.36 -6.38
N SER A 51 8.86 -16.39 -5.60
CA SER A 51 8.44 -15.08 -6.08
C SER A 51 9.38 -13.99 -5.55
N ILE A 52 10.29 -13.52 -6.43
CA ILE A 52 11.21 -12.40 -6.10
C ILE A 52 10.42 -11.17 -5.64
N SER A 53 9.32 -10.84 -6.33
CA SER A 53 8.52 -9.66 -6.03
C SER A 53 7.84 -9.72 -4.67
N GLU A 54 7.36 -10.91 -4.27
CA GLU A 54 6.70 -11.10 -2.98
C GLU A 54 7.70 -10.99 -1.84
N GLU A 55 8.83 -11.69 -1.94
CA GLU A 55 9.87 -11.59 -0.91
C GLU A 55 10.47 -10.19 -0.81
N LEU A 56 10.68 -9.52 -1.95
CA LEU A 56 11.16 -8.14 -1.96
C LEU A 56 10.16 -7.20 -1.28
N ALA A 57 8.86 -7.33 -1.57
CA ALA A 57 7.83 -6.53 -0.94
C ALA A 57 7.83 -6.73 0.59
N ASP A 58 7.96 -7.97 1.06
CA ASP A 58 8.03 -8.30 2.48
C ASP A 58 9.23 -7.67 3.18
N ILE A 59 10.42 -7.78 2.59
CA ILE A 59 11.65 -7.21 3.13
C ILE A 59 11.55 -5.68 3.21
N VAL A 60 11.10 -5.04 2.13
CA VAL A 60 10.97 -3.58 2.06
C VAL A 60 9.90 -3.08 3.03
N GLU A 61 8.73 -3.73 3.11
CA GLU A 61 7.68 -3.36 4.06
C GLU A 61 8.14 -3.46 5.52
N LYS A 62 8.91 -4.49 5.87
CA LYS A 62 9.49 -4.63 7.22
C LYS A 62 10.46 -3.47 7.50
N ALA A 63 11.41 -3.24 6.60
CA ALA A 63 12.37 -2.15 6.73
C ALA A 63 11.72 -0.76 6.82
N LEU A 64 10.62 -0.53 6.09
CA LEU A 64 9.85 0.72 6.15
C LEU A 64 9.09 0.88 7.47
N LYS A 65 8.54 -0.20 8.03
CA LYS A 65 7.88 -0.16 9.35
C LYS A 65 8.88 0.22 10.44
N ASP A 66 10.10 -0.32 10.36
CA ASP A 66 11.13 -0.04 11.34
C ASP A 66 11.65 1.40 11.24
N ARG A 67 11.84 1.91 10.00
CA ARG A 67 12.35 3.27 9.78
C ARG A 67 11.28 4.37 9.96
N TYR A 68 10.04 4.11 9.54
CA TYR A 68 8.98 5.12 9.47
C TYR A 68 7.62 4.60 10.00
N PRO A 69 7.54 4.14 11.26
CA PRO A 69 6.36 3.43 11.78
C PRO A 69 5.08 4.28 11.70
N SER A 70 5.13 5.55 12.08
CA SER A 70 3.97 6.46 12.05
C SER A 70 3.45 6.71 10.64
N LEU A 71 4.34 6.84 9.65
CA LEU A 71 3.98 7.06 8.25
C LEU A 71 3.31 5.81 7.67
N VAL A 72 3.92 4.63 7.87
CA VAL A 72 3.38 3.36 7.39
C VAL A 72 2.00 3.11 8.00
N ASN A 73 1.82 3.37 9.29
CA ASN A 73 0.52 3.21 9.95
C ASN A 73 -0.55 4.14 9.36
N LYS A 74 -0.23 5.41 9.07
CA LYS A 74 -1.16 6.32 8.40
C LYS A 74 -1.51 5.84 6.99
N VAL A 75 -0.51 5.43 6.19
CA VAL A 75 -0.72 4.88 4.83
C VAL A 75 -1.66 3.68 4.88
N LYS A 76 -1.40 2.70 5.77
CA LYS A 76 -2.24 1.50 5.92
C LYS A 76 -3.69 1.83 6.28
N LYS A 77 -3.91 2.82 7.18
CA LYS A 77 -5.26 3.29 7.53
C LYS A 77 -5.96 3.91 6.32
N LEU A 78 -5.28 4.76 5.56
CA LEU A 78 -5.83 5.38 4.35
C LEU A 78 -6.19 4.34 3.29
N MET A 79 -5.32 3.37 3.02
CA MET A 79 -5.59 2.31 2.04
C MET A 79 -6.79 1.45 2.44
N LYS A 80 -6.96 1.12 3.74
CA LYS A 80 -8.14 0.39 4.23
C LYS A 80 -9.45 1.20 4.14
N SER A 81 -9.39 2.51 4.37
CA SER A 81 -10.58 3.38 4.37
C SER A 81 -11.23 3.56 2.99
N GLY A 82 -10.44 3.52 1.90
CA GLY A 82 -10.95 3.57 0.53
C GLY A 82 -11.96 2.46 0.22
N ASN A 83 -11.72 1.25 0.74
CA ASN A 83 -12.61 0.10 0.55
C ASN A 83 -13.94 0.21 1.31
N LYS A 84 -13.99 0.90 2.46
CA LYS A 84 -15.25 1.05 3.23
C LYS A 84 -16.23 2.02 2.57
N ARG A 85 -15.73 3.11 1.98
CA ARG A 85 -16.55 4.10 1.27
C ARG A 85 -17.12 3.53 -0.03
N ALA A 86 -16.32 2.76 -0.79
CA ALA A 86 -16.78 2.06 -1.98
C ALA A 86 -17.86 1.01 -1.65
N LYS A 87 -17.67 0.21 -0.60
CA LYS A 87 -18.67 -0.77 -0.14
C LYS A 87 -19.99 -0.12 0.31
N ARG A 88 -19.93 1.01 1.02
CA ARG A 88 -21.13 1.76 1.43
C ARG A 88 -21.86 2.39 0.24
N ALA A 89 -21.14 2.94 -0.73
CA ALA A 89 -21.76 3.48 -1.93
C ALA A 89 -22.50 2.37 -2.69
N LEU A 90 -21.87 1.20 -2.88
CA LEU A 90 -22.48 0.05 -3.56
C LEU A 90 -23.74 -0.46 -2.84
N SER A 91 -23.74 -0.54 -1.50
CA SER A 91 -24.94 -0.93 -0.75
C SER A 91 -26.09 0.07 -0.89
N THR A 92 -25.80 1.37 -1.00
CA THR A 92 -26.83 2.40 -1.18
C THR A 92 -27.43 2.35 -2.59
N VAL A 93 -26.64 2.01 -3.63
CA VAL A 93 -27.20 1.85 -4.99
C VAL A 93 -28.08 0.61 -5.10
N ASP A 94 -27.67 -0.51 -4.49
CA ASP A 94 -28.47 -1.74 -4.44
C ASP A 94 -29.81 -1.54 -3.69
N GLU A 95 -29.82 -0.71 -2.65
CA GLU A 95 -31.03 -0.38 -1.88
C GLU A 95 -31.97 0.55 -2.66
N GLN A 96 -31.43 1.50 -3.42
CA GLN A 96 -32.21 2.38 -4.30
C GLN A 96 -32.77 1.65 -5.53
N ALA A 97 -32.02 0.70 -6.12
CA ALA A 97 -32.50 -0.12 -7.22
C ALA A 97 -33.67 -1.01 -6.79
N ARG A 98 -33.59 -1.65 -5.61
CA ARG A 98 -34.70 -2.44 -5.04
C ARG A 98 -35.94 -1.62 -4.71
N ALA A 99 -35.78 -0.34 -4.33
CA ALA A 99 -36.90 0.55 -4.06
C ALA A 99 -37.60 1.03 -5.36
N ALA A 100 -36.90 1.07 -6.49
CA ALA A 100 -37.46 1.47 -7.78
C ALA A 100 -38.24 0.34 -8.47
N ASP A 101 -37.81 -0.92 -8.32
CA ASP A 101 -38.50 -2.09 -8.90
C ASP A 101 -39.82 -2.44 -8.17
N GLY A 102 -40.06 -1.91 -6.97
CA GLY A 102 -41.28 -2.14 -6.18
C GLY A 102 -42.40 -1.12 -6.36
N GLN A 103 -42.28 -0.17 -7.30
CA GLN A 103 -43.30 0.86 -7.58
C GLN A 103 -44.01 0.67 -8.93
N VAL A 104 -43.84 -0.50 -9.57
CA VAL A 104 -44.53 -0.86 -10.80
C VAL A 104 -45.55 -1.96 -10.49
N GLU A 105 -46.57 -1.63 -9.73
CA GLU A 105 -47.81 -2.42 -9.63
C GLU A 105 -49.02 -1.49 -9.52
#